data_AF-A0A524K0A4-F1
#
_entry.id   AF-A0A524K0A4-F1
#
_cell.length_a   1.000
_cell.length_b   1.000
_cell.length_c   1.000
_cell.angle_alpha   90.00
_cell.angle_beta   90.00
_cell.angle_gamma   90.00
#
_symmetry.space_group_name_H-M   'P 1'
#
loop_
_entity.id
_entity.type
_entity.pdbx_description
1 polymer ?
#
loop_
_entity_poly.entity_id
_entity_poly.type
_entity_poly.pdbx_seq_one_letter_code
_entity_poly.pdbx_strand_id
1 'polypeptide(L)'
;MKEKVYFIPGVDNESDESLCAKLEKAIMANNLFSFVQANDMVAFKTHFGEEKTKGYVRPLNFKMMGDLLKQRRALPFLTDTATLYSGMRNQAISHIELAQRHGFGFEKTGLPLIMADGLTGDEELEVPIPGRLYSKVKIASLIVKTQALVVVSHFTGHLASGFGAALKNMGMGCASRRGKLVQHSTATPSVKKKKCTACAACVKWCPVQAITMVENVAQIDKVICIGCGQCLTVCRFDA
;
A
#
# COMPACT_ATOMS: atom_id res chain seq x y z
N MET A 1 -20.64 11.38 -14.44
CA MET A 1 -21.61 10.49 -13.76
C MET A 1 -21.54 10.83 -12.28
N LYS A 2 -22.68 10.95 -11.56
CA LYS A 2 -22.61 11.16 -10.10
C LYS A 2 -22.29 9.82 -9.45
N GLU A 3 -21.30 9.80 -8.56
CA GLU A 3 -20.95 8.60 -7.83
C GLU A 3 -22.10 8.16 -6.91
N LYS A 4 -22.38 6.86 -6.86
CA LYS A 4 -23.40 6.30 -5.97
C LYS A 4 -22.77 6.08 -4.59
N VAL A 5 -23.37 6.70 -3.57
CA VAL A 5 -22.96 6.53 -2.18
C VAL A 5 -24.04 5.73 -1.46
N TYR A 6 -23.62 4.65 -0.82
CA TYR A 6 -24.48 3.81 0.00
C TYR A 6 -24.14 4.05 1.47
N PHE A 7 -25.17 4.28 2.28
CA PHE A 7 -25.02 4.47 3.71
C PHE A 7 -25.55 3.25 4.45
N ILE A 8 -24.75 2.75 5.39
CA ILE A 8 -25.11 1.64 6.28
C ILE A 8 -25.08 2.20 7.70
N PRO A 9 -26.24 2.30 8.38
CA PRO A 9 -26.28 2.79 9.76
C PRO A 9 -25.64 1.78 10.70
N GLY A 10 -24.65 2.24 11.47
CA GLY A 10 -24.13 1.55 12.64
C GLY A 10 -24.75 2.09 13.93
N VAL A 11 -24.72 1.29 14.99
CA VAL A 11 -25.01 1.76 16.36
C VAL A 11 -23.75 1.69 17.22
N ASP A 12 -23.72 2.46 18.31
CA ASP A 12 -22.57 2.45 19.23
C ASP A 12 -22.35 1.05 19.81
N ASN A 13 -21.08 0.63 19.83
CA ASN A 13 -20.65 -0.71 20.26
C ASN A 13 -21.32 -1.88 19.52
N GLU A 14 -21.80 -1.65 18.30
CA GLU A 14 -22.27 -2.74 17.43
C GLU A 14 -21.14 -3.74 17.15
N SER A 15 -21.47 -5.03 17.15
CA SER A 15 -20.48 -6.07 16.90
C SER A 15 -19.97 -6.04 15.45
N ASP A 16 -18.72 -6.48 15.26
CA ASP A 16 -18.11 -6.57 13.93
C ASP A 16 -18.94 -7.50 13.01
N GLU A 17 -19.55 -8.56 13.56
CA GLU A 17 -20.41 -9.49 12.82
C GLU A 17 -21.69 -8.83 12.31
N SER A 18 -22.34 -7.99 13.13
CA SER A 18 -23.57 -7.30 12.74
C SER A 18 -23.29 -6.27 11.65
N LEU A 19 -22.23 -5.48 11.80
CA LEU A 19 -21.79 -4.52 10.77
C LEU A 19 -21.40 -5.22 9.47
N CYS A 20 -20.68 -6.35 9.57
CA CYS A 20 -20.31 -7.16 8.41
C CYS A 20 -21.55 -7.70 7.67
N ALA A 21 -22.54 -8.23 8.40
CA ALA A 21 -23.77 -8.74 7.80
C ALA A 21 -24.59 -7.63 7.12
N LYS A 22 -24.62 -6.42 7.68
CA LYS A 22 -25.24 -5.25 7.02
C LYS A 22 -24.51 -4.87 5.73
N LEU A 23 -23.18 -4.91 5.73
CA LEU A 23 -22.35 -4.67 4.54
C LEU A 23 -22.60 -5.73 3.46
N GLU A 24 -22.64 -7.00 3.82
CA GLU A 24 -22.95 -8.11 2.91
C GLU A 24 -24.30 -7.89 2.21
N LYS A 25 -25.36 -7.60 2.99
CA LYS A 25 -26.70 -7.30 2.46
C LYS A 25 -26.67 -6.13 1.48
N ALA A 26 -25.95 -5.05 1.80
CA ALA A 26 -25.83 -3.89 0.93
C ALA A 26 -25.10 -4.21 -0.38
N ILE A 27 -24.02 -5.01 -0.32
CA ILE A 27 -23.27 -5.46 -1.51
C ILE A 27 -24.18 -6.29 -2.43
N MET A 28 -24.89 -7.26 -1.87
CA MET A 28 -25.77 -8.15 -2.64
C MET A 28 -26.96 -7.41 -3.24
N ALA A 29 -27.66 -6.59 -2.45
CA ALA A 29 -28.85 -5.86 -2.90
C ALA A 29 -28.55 -4.87 -4.04
N ASN A 30 -27.32 -4.37 -4.11
CA ASN A 30 -26.89 -3.39 -5.12
C ASN A 30 -25.95 -3.97 -6.18
N ASN A 31 -25.68 -5.28 -6.14
CA ASN A 31 -24.78 -5.98 -7.06
C ASN A 31 -23.42 -5.24 -7.21
N LEU A 32 -22.81 -4.84 -6.09
CA LEU A 32 -21.63 -3.96 -6.10
C LEU A 32 -20.38 -4.60 -6.70
N PHE A 33 -20.35 -5.93 -6.84
CA PHE A 33 -19.29 -6.66 -7.55
C PHE A 33 -19.67 -7.03 -9.00
N SER A 34 -20.67 -6.38 -9.59
CA SER A 34 -21.10 -6.61 -10.97
C SER A 34 -19.99 -6.44 -12.01
N PHE A 35 -18.99 -5.60 -11.74
CA PHE A 35 -17.85 -5.34 -12.62
C PHE A 35 -16.81 -6.49 -12.65
N VAL A 36 -16.88 -7.43 -11.71
CA VAL A 36 -15.95 -8.56 -11.61
C VAL A 36 -16.42 -9.74 -12.44
N GLN A 37 -15.50 -10.26 -13.26
CA GLN A 37 -15.67 -11.43 -14.12
C GLN A 37 -15.03 -12.69 -13.51
N ALA A 38 -15.40 -13.86 -14.06
CA ALA A 38 -14.78 -15.12 -13.67
C ALA A 38 -13.29 -15.12 -14.02
N ASN A 39 -12.46 -15.66 -13.12
CA ASN A 39 -11.00 -15.69 -13.20
C ASN A 39 -10.29 -14.33 -13.07
N ASP A 40 -11.00 -13.23 -12.83
CA ASP A 40 -10.35 -11.97 -12.50
C ASP A 40 -9.52 -12.14 -11.22
N MET A 41 -8.26 -11.71 -11.26
CA MET A 41 -7.50 -11.46 -10.04
C MET A 41 -8.02 -10.16 -9.43
N VAL A 42 -8.56 -10.22 -8.21
CA VAL A 42 -9.19 -9.08 -7.54
C VAL A 42 -8.37 -8.67 -6.32
N ALA A 43 -7.73 -7.50 -6.40
CA ALA A 43 -6.97 -6.95 -5.28
C ALA A 43 -7.91 -6.24 -4.31
N PHE A 44 -7.92 -6.68 -3.05
CA PHE A 44 -8.39 -5.87 -1.94
C PHE A 44 -7.25 -4.98 -1.46
N LYS A 45 -7.32 -3.70 -1.81
CA LYS A 45 -6.36 -2.70 -1.35
C LYS A 45 -6.80 -2.12 -0.02
N THR A 46 -6.08 -2.47 1.04
CA THR A 46 -6.25 -1.90 2.38
C THR A 46 -4.88 -1.59 2.96
N HIS A 47 -4.84 -0.86 4.08
CA HIS A 47 -3.69 -0.90 4.95
C HIS A 47 -3.96 -1.88 6.09
N PHE A 48 -2.92 -2.53 6.62
CA PHE A 48 -3.08 -3.57 7.63
C PHE A 48 -2.97 -3.05 9.07
N GLY A 49 -2.96 -1.73 9.28
CA GLY A 49 -2.76 -1.12 10.59
C GLY A 49 -1.29 -0.97 11.01
N GLU A 50 -1.06 -0.25 12.11
CA GLU A 50 0.26 -0.15 12.76
C GLU A 50 0.27 -0.97 14.06
N GLU A 51 1.46 -1.33 14.55
CA GLU A 51 1.60 -1.99 15.85
C GLU A 51 0.88 -1.22 16.94
N LYS A 52 0.20 -1.96 17.83
CA LYS A 52 -0.52 -1.41 19.01
C LYS A 52 -1.72 -0.51 18.67
N THR A 53 -2.12 -0.45 17.40
CA THR A 53 -3.32 0.29 16.98
C THR A 53 -4.46 -0.66 16.62
N LYS A 54 -5.69 -0.15 16.63
CA LYS A 54 -6.88 -0.84 16.11
C LYS A 54 -7.52 -0.10 14.93
N GLY A 55 -6.85 0.94 14.43
CA GLY A 55 -7.34 1.82 13.37
C GLY A 55 -7.11 1.20 12.01
N TYR A 56 -7.83 0.13 11.69
CA TYR A 56 -7.85 -0.54 10.40
C TYR A 56 -9.19 -1.24 10.21
N VAL A 57 -9.58 -1.49 8.96
CA VAL A 57 -10.82 -2.21 8.67
C VAL A 57 -10.70 -3.65 9.13
N ARG A 58 -11.77 -4.16 9.76
CA ARG A 58 -11.77 -5.49 10.37
C ARG A 58 -11.55 -6.60 9.34
N PRO A 59 -10.67 -7.59 9.60
CA PRO A 59 -10.43 -8.73 8.70
C PRO A 59 -11.71 -9.51 8.32
N LEU A 60 -12.71 -9.53 9.21
CA LEU A 60 -14.00 -10.18 8.96
C LEU A 60 -14.68 -9.67 7.69
N ASN A 61 -14.61 -8.35 7.42
CA ASN A 61 -15.17 -7.76 6.21
C ASN A 61 -14.51 -8.32 4.95
N PHE A 62 -13.19 -8.53 4.98
CA PHE A 62 -12.45 -9.07 3.84
C PHE A 62 -12.76 -10.54 3.61
N LYS A 63 -12.93 -11.33 4.68
CA LYS A 63 -13.41 -12.71 4.58
C LYS A 63 -14.74 -12.76 3.83
N MET A 64 -15.73 -12.00 4.30
CA MET A 64 -17.06 -11.94 3.70
C MET A 64 -17.01 -11.48 2.23
N MET A 65 -16.34 -10.35 1.94
CA MET A 65 -16.23 -9.85 0.56
C MET A 65 -15.47 -10.83 -0.35
N GLY A 66 -14.45 -11.50 0.19
CA GLY A 66 -13.70 -12.56 -0.49
C GLY A 66 -14.57 -13.75 -0.86
N ASP A 67 -15.41 -14.22 0.06
CA ASP A 67 -16.35 -15.32 -0.19
C ASP A 67 -17.36 -14.96 -1.28
N LEU A 68 -17.91 -13.73 -1.27
CA LEU A 68 -18.78 -13.23 -2.35
C LEU A 68 -18.08 -13.19 -3.72
N LEU A 69 -16.82 -12.79 -3.78
CA LEU A 69 -16.05 -12.78 -5.03
C LEU A 69 -15.71 -14.18 -5.52
N LYS A 70 -15.40 -15.12 -4.62
CA LYS A 70 -15.16 -16.53 -4.96
C LYS A 70 -16.41 -17.21 -5.53
N GLN A 71 -17.61 -16.87 -5.06
CA GLN A 71 -18.87 -17.35 -5.66
C GLN A 71 -19.01 -16.94 -7.13
N ARG A 72 -18.40 -15.82 -7.53
CA ARG A 72 -18.29 -15.36 -8.93
C ARG A 72 -17.14 -16.01 -9.69
N ARG A 73 -16.44 -16.98 -9.10
CA ARG A 73 -15.24 -17.65 -9.62
C ARG A 73 -14.06 -16.69 -9.85
N ALA A 74 -14.03 -15.57 -9.14
CA ALA A 74 -12.87 -14.68 -9.14
C ALA A 74 -11.79 -15.16 -8.18
N LEU A 75 -10.61 -14.57 -8.27
CA LEU A 75 -9.41 -14.90 -7.49
C LEU A 75 -9.04 -13.71 -6.58
N PRO A 76 -9.76 -13.49 -5.46
CA PRO A 76 -9.49 -12.37 -4.59
C PRO A 76 -8.25 -12.58 -3.72
N PHE A 77 -7.51 -11.51 -3.45
CA PHE A 77 -6.36 -11.50 -2.54
C PHE A 77 -6.20 -10.13 -1.86
N LEU A 78 -5.49 -10.09 -0.75
CA LEU A 78 -5.18 -8.89 0.02
C LEU A 78 -3.87 -8.27 -0.44
N THR A 79 -3.81 -6.94 -0.49
CA THR A 79 -2.57 -6.24 -0.84
C THR A 79 -2.44 -4.86 -0.17
N ASP A 80 -1.18 -4.48 0.05
CA ASP A 80 -0.74 -3.12 0.39
C ASP A 80 0.63 -2.88 -0.27
N THR A 81 1.16 -1.68 -0.10
CA THR A 81 2.51 -1.30 -0.54
C THR A 81 3.36 -0.88 0.65
N ALA A 82 4.68 -0.87 0.48
CA ALA A 82 5.61 -0.44 1.51
C ALA A 82 5.47 1.06 1.85
N THR A 83 5.51 1.39 3.15
CA THR A 83 5.49 2.78 3.64
C THR A 83 6.86 3.43 3.55
N LEU A 84 6.94 4.77 3.44
CA LEU A 84 8.24 5.45 3.38
C LEU A 84 8.98 5.51 4.72
N TYR A 85 8.23 5.55 5.81
CA TYR A 85 8.75 5.66 7.17
C TYR A 85 9.23 4.31 7.70
N SER A 86 10.08 4.37 8.72
CA SER A 86 10.53 3.20 9.48
C SER A 86 9.38 2.53 10.23
N GLY A 87 9.39 1.21 10.28
CA GLY A 87 8.40 0.43 11.03
C GLY A 87 8.10 -0.88 10.31
N MET A 88 7.17 -1.66 10.84
CA MET A 88 6.84 -2.99 10.31
C MET A 88 6.34 -2.97 8.86
N ARG A 89 5.82 -1.83 8.37
CA ARG A 89 5.23 -1.73 7.02
C ARG A 89 6.18 -1.26 5.93
N ASN A 90 7.47 -1.10 6.25
CA ASN A 90 8.45 -0.52 5.32
C ASN A 90 8.95 -1.49 4.24
N GLN A 91 8.69 -2.78 4.37
CA GLN A 91 9.08 -3.86 3.44
C GLN A 91 8.17 -5.08 3.62
N ALA A 92 8.15 -5.98 2.65
CA ALA A 92 7.12 -7.02 2.56
C ALA A 92 7.08 -7.98 3.76
N ILE A 93 8.23 -8.51 4.21
CA ILE A 93 8.27 -9.58 5.22
C ILE A 93 7.61 -9.14 6.54
N SER A 94 8.05 -8.01 7.10
CA SER A 94 7.52 -7.50 8.36
C SER A 94 6.09 -6.98 8.20
N HIS A 95 5.73 -6.49 7.00
CA HIS A 95 4.39 -5.99 6.75
C HIS A 95 3.39 -7.14 6.70
N ILE A 96 3.73 -8.24 6.04
CA ILE A 96 2.96 -9.49 6.02
C ILE A 96 2.83 -10.04 7.43
N GLU A 97 3.92 -10.08 8.19
CA GLU A 97 3.89 -10.56 9.58
C GLU A 97 2.93 -9.73 10.44
N LEU A 98 2.99 -8.40 10.34
CA LEU A 98 2.07 -7.50 11.04
C LEU A 98 0.62 -7.78 10.63
N ALA A 99 0.37 -7.91 9.33
CA ALA A 99 -0.96 -8.21 8.80
C ALA A 99 -1.50 -9.53 9.37
N GLN A 100 -0.67 -10.57 9.43
CA GLN A 100 -1.05 -11.86 10.02
C GLN A 100 -1.41 -11.72 11.51
N ARG A 101 -0.59 -11.00 12.30
CA ARG A 101 -0.89 -10.72 13.73
C ARG A 101 -2.21 -9.97 13.91
N HIS A 102 -2.53 -9.04 13.00
CA HIS A 102 -3.80 -8.32 12.99
C HIS A 102 -4.97 -9.13 12.40
N GLY A 103 -4.72 -10.36 11.99
CA GLY A 103 -5.75 -11.31 11.57
C GLY A 103 -6.07 -11.30 10.08
N PHE A 104 -5.23 -10.70 9.24
CA PHE A 104 -5.34 -10.75 7.78
C PHE A 104 -4.73 -12.02 7.16
N GLY A 105 -4.29 -12.97 7.97
CA GLY A 105 -3.76 -14.25 7.49
C GLY A 105 -4.83 -15.11 6.79
N PHE A 106 -4.36 -16.06 5.97
CA PHE A 106 -5.22 -16.96 5.20
C PHE A 106 -6.20 -17.73 6.09
N GLU A 107 -5.76 -18.20 7.26
CA GLU A 107 -6.62 -18.95 8.20
C GLU A 107 -7.87 -18.18 8.64
N LYS A 108 -7.79 -16.86 8.74
CA LYS A 108 -8.91 -16.01 9.19
C LYS A 108 -9.72 -15.41 8.05
N THR A 109 -9.08 -15.14 6.91
CA THR A 109 -9.71 -14.44 5.79
C THR A 109 -10.03 -15.34 4.60
N GLY A 110 -9.37 -16.49 4.49
CA GLY A 110 -9.35 -17.31 3.28
C GLY A 110 -8.71 -16.63 2.08
N LEU A 111 -8.00 -15.51 2.27
CA LEU A 111 -7.42 -14.71 1.19
C LEU A 111 -5.89 -14.81 1.21
N PRO A 112 -5.25 -15.09 0.06
CA PRO A 112 -3.81 -14.89 -0.07
C PRO A 112 -3.47 -13.41 0.19
N LEU A 113 -2.28 -13.17 0.72
CA LEU A 113 -1.75 -11.82 0.90
C LEU A 113 -0.50 -11.67 0.06
N ILE A 114 -0.50 -10.69 -0.84
CA ILE A 114 0.60 -10.43 -1.77
C ILE A 114 0.94 -8.94 -1.73
N MET A 115 2.20 -8.60 -1.48
CA MET A 115 2.66 -7.22 -1.43
C MET A 115 2.83 -6.66 -2.84
N ALA A 116 2.21 -5.51 -3.11
CA ALA A 116 2.05 -5.04 -4.49
C ALA A 116 3.34 -4.50 -5.14
N ASP A 117 4.28 -4.03 -4.32
CA ASP A 117 5.52 -3.39 -4.73
C ASP A 117 6.77 -4.23 -4.40
N GLY A 118 6.59 -5.55 -4.29
CA GLY A 118 7.69 -6.50 -4.13
C GLY A 118 8.27 -6.56 -2.73
N LEU A 119 9.44 -7.21 -2.61
CA LEU A 119 10.08 -7.47 -1.32
C LEU A 119 10.47 -6.17 -0.59
N THR A 120 11.03 -5.21 -1.32
CA THR A 120 11.61 -3.96 -0.79
C THR A 120 10.85 -2.70 -1.19
N GLY A 121 9.73 -2.82 -1.89
CA GLY A 121 8.91 -1.68 -2.32
C GLY A 121 9.40 -0.98 -3.58
N ASP A 122 10.26 -1.65 -4.35
CA ASP A 122 10.94 -1.18 -5.56
C ASP A 122 10.34 -1.74 -6.86
N GLU A 123 9.39 -2.69 -6.79
CA GLU A 123 8.71 -3.20 -7.98
C GLU A 123 7.62 -2.24 -8.45
N GLU A 124 7.89 -1.53 -9.53
CA GLU A 124 7.01 -0.50 -10.07
C GLU A 124 6.90 -0.56 -11.60
N LEU A 125 5.80 0.00 -12.11
CA LEU A 125 5.63 0.34 -13.51
C LEU A 125 5.29 1.82 -13.64
N GLU A 126 5.80 2.45 -14.70
CA GLU A 126 5.41 3.81 -15.05
C GLU A 126 4.12 3.78 -15.88
N VAL A 127 3.06 4.36 -15.32
CA VAL A 127 1.76 4.46 -15.95
C VAL A 127 1.59 5.86 -16.54
N PRO A 128 1.39 6.01 -17.87
CA PRO A 128 1.09 7.29 -18.48
C PRO A 128 -0.29 7.77 -18.04
N ILE A 129 -0.40 9.06 -17.71
CA ILE A 129 -1.65 9.68 -17.29
C ILE A 129 -1.83 11.05 -17.96
N PRO A 130 -3.06 11.48 -18.23
CA PRO A 130 -3.35 12.85 -18.67
C PRO A 130 -3.32 13.83 -17.48
N GLY A 131 -2.27 13.75 -16.66
CA GLY A 131 -2.13 14.54 -15.44
C GLY A 131 -1.59 15.94 -15.71
N ARG A 132 -2.04 16.92 -14.91
CA ARG A 132 -1.56 18.31 -15.01
C ARG A 132 -0.13 18.51 -14.50
N LEU A 133 0.23 17.77 -13.44
CA LEU A 133 1.54 17.86 -12.78
C LEU A 133 2.54 16.83 -13.33
N TYR A 134 2.04 15.65 -13.68
CA TYR A 134 2.84 14.53 -14.17
C TYR A 134 2.16 13.90 -15.38
N SER A 135 2.95 13.58 -16.41
CA SER A 135 2.50 12.79 -17.56
C SER A 135 2.67 11.27 -17.35
N LYS A 136 3.44 10.87 -16.33
CA LYS A 136 3.66 9.48 -15.92
C LYS A 136 3.77 9.39 -14.41
N VAL A 137 3.23 8.32 -13.82
CA VAL A 137 3.30 8.03 -12.38
C VAL A 137 3.80 6.62 -12.11
N LYS A 138 4.45 6.42 -10.96
CA LYS A 138 5.03 5.13 -10.57
C LYS A 138 4.08 4.38 -9.65
N ILE A 139 3.52 3.30 -10.18
CA ILE A 139 2.53 2.46 -9.50
C ILE A 139 3.14 1.10 -9.22
N ALA A 140 2.80 0.53 -8.07
CA ALA A 140 3.23 -0.82 -7.69
C ALA A 140 2.87 -1.83 -8.77
N SER A 141 3.84 -2.65 -9.19
CA SER A 141 3.73 -3.43 -10.44
C SER A 141 2.52 -4.39 -10.44
N LEU A 142 2.20 -4.96 -9.28
CA LEU A 142 1.08 -5.87 -9.11
C LEU A 142 -0.27 -5.18 -9.33
N ILE A 143 -0.43 -3.95 -8.84
CA ILE A 143 -1.69 -3.20 -8.98
C ILE A 143 -2.00 -3.00 -10.47
N VAL A 144 -1.00 -2.66 -11.27
CA VAL A 144 -1.15 -2.45 -12.72
C VAL A 144 -1.54 -3.74 -13.46
N LYS A 145 -1.12 -4.89 -12.96
CA LYS A 145 -1.36 -6.22 -13.56
C LYS A 145 -2.68 -6.88 -13.11
N THR A 146 -3.37 -6.28 -12.14
CA THR A 146 -4.60 -6.83 -11.57
C THR A 146 -5.83 -6.41 -12.38
N GLN A 147 -6.79 -7.31 -12.57
CA GLN A 147 -7.98 -7.04 -13.41
C GLN A 147 -9.01 -6.16 -12.69
N ALA A 148 -9.12 -6.31 -11.37
CA ALA A 148 -10.09 -5.59 -10.56
C ALA A 148 -9.49 -5.13 -9.22
N LEU A 149 -9.86 -3.93 -8.77
CA LEU A 149 -9.39 -3.34 -7.52
C LEU A 149 -10.59 -2.95 -6.65
N VAL A 150 -10.64 -3.49 -5.44
CA VAL A 150 -11.59 -3.06 -4.39
C VAL A 150 -10.80 -2.34 -3.31
N VAL A 151 -10.99 -1.01 -3.20
CA VAL A 151 -10.30 -0.18 -2.21
C VAL A 151 -11.12 -0.11 -0.94
N VAL A 152 -10.58 -0.65 0.15
CA VAL A 152 -11.24 -0.71 1.45
C VAL A 152 -10.44 0.15 2.42
N SER A 153 -11.09 1.15 3.01
CA SER A 153 -10.39 2.16 3.82
C SER A 153 -11.17 2.46 5.10
N HIS A 154 -10.45 2.70 6.19
CA HIS A 154 -11.01 3.37 7.35
C HIS A 154 -10.77 4.88 7.22
N PHE A 155 -11.50 5.65 8.02
CA PHE A 155 -11.30 7.09 8.12
C PHE A 155 -10.04 7.41 8.92
N THR A 156 -9.20 8.31 8.42
CA THR A 156 -7.96 8.71 9.11
C THR A 156 -7.75 10.22 9.01
N GLY A 157 -7.45 10.89 10.12
CA GLY A 157 -6.96 12.27 10.08
C GLY A 157 -5.55 12.35 9.48
N HIS A 158 -5.24 13.44 8.76
CA HIS A 158 -3.93 13.67 8.18
C HIS A 158 -3.54 15.15 8.25
N LEU A 159 -2.39 15.45 8.88
CA LEU A 159 -1.96 16.81 9.21
C LEU A 159 -1.91 17.75 8.00
N ALA A 160 -1.47 17.27 6.83
CA ALA A 160 -1.29 18.11 5.65
C ALA A 160 -2.47 18.12 4.68
N SER A 161 -3.42 17.18 4.81
CA SER A 161 -4.48 16.98 3.80
C SER A 161 -5.88 16.86 4.40
N GLY A 162 -6.04 17.20 5.69
CA GLY A 162 -7.29 17.06 6.45
C GLY A 162 -7.60 15.61 6.76
N PHE A 163 -8.13 14.87 5.78
CA PHE A 163 -8.55 13.47 5.94
C PHE A 163 -7.96 12.59 4.84
N GLY A 164 -7.50 11.41 5.25
CA GLY A 164 -7.25 10.27 4.38
C GLY A 164 -8.43 9.29 4.42
N ALA A 165 -8.57 8.50 3.35
CA ALA A 165 -9.46 7.35 3.24
C ALA A 165 -9.20 6.71 1.86
N ALA A 166 -10.27 6.42 1.11
CA ALA A 166 -10.23 5.79 -0.20
C ALA A 166 -9.29 6.47 -1.20
N LEU A 167 -9.35 7.80 -1.34
CA LEU A 167 -8.51 8.51 -2.33
C LEU A 167 -7.01 8.42 -2.02
N LYS A 168 -6.63 8.55 -0.74
CA LYS A 168 -5.23 8.38 -0.33
C LYS A 168 -4.77 6.93 -0.52
N ASN A 169 -5.62 5.98 -0.14
CA ASN A 169 -5.33 4.55 -0.26
C ASN A 169 -5.20 4.11 -1.73
N MET A 170 -6.04 4.64 -2.62
CA MET A 170 -5.97 4.40 -4.06
C MET A 170 -4.79 5.13 -4.73
N GLY A 171 -4.56 6.40 -4.39
CA GLY A 171 -3.49 7.19 -5.00
C GLY A 171 -2.11 6.83 -4.45
N MET A 172 -1.81 7.30 -3.24
CA MET A 172 -0.52 7.06 -2.59
C MET A 172 -0.34 5.59 -2.20
N GLY A 173 -1.40 4.94 -1.71
CA GLY A 173 -1.34 3.55 -1.25
C GLY A 173 -1.10 2.53 -2.38
N CYS A 174 -1.38 2.85 -3.64
CA CYS A 174 -1.02 2.01 -4.78
C CYS A 174 0.31 2.42 -5.43
N ALA A 175 0.90 3.55 -5.04
CA ALA A 175 2.20 3.96 -5.56
C ALA A 175 3.32 3.11 -4.95
N SER A 176 4.39 2.88 -5.71
CA SER A 176 5.63 2.29 -5.16
C SER A 176 6.28 3.24 -4.14
N ARG A 177 7.32 2.82 -3.43
CA ARG A 177 8.08 3.75 -2.56
C ARG A 177 8.57 4.97 -3.33
N ARG A 178 9.09 4.81 -4.54
CA ARG A 178 9.54 5.95 -5.36
C ARG A 178 8.38 6.84 -5.80
N GLY A 179 7.24 6.26 -6.16
CA GLY A 179 6.02 7.01 -6.44
C GLY A 179 5.54 7.85 -5.25
N LYS A 180 5.56 7.28 -4.04
CA LYS A 180 5.26 8.01 -2.79
C LYS A 180 6.27 9.11 -2.51
N LEU A 181 7.56 8.89 -2.76
CA LEU A 181 8.60 9.90 -2.57
C LEU A 181 8.39 11.11 -3.48
N VAL A 182 8.11 10.88 -4.76
CA VAL A 182 7.78 11.96 -5.72
C VAL A 182 6.58 12.79 -5.24
N GLN A 183 5.59 12.16 -4.59
CA GLN A 183 4.45 12.85 -4.00
C GLN A 183 4.82 13.65 -2.73
N HIS A 184 5.84 13.22 -2.00
CA HIS A 184 6.22 13.78 -0.71
C HIS A 184 7.34 14.81 -0.75
N SER A 185 8.17 14.80 -1.79
CA SER A 185 9.08 15.86 -2.24
C SER A 185 10.18 15.25 -3.11
N THR A 186 10.65 15.99 -4.10
CA THR A 186 11.98 15.85 -4.75
C THR A 186 13.14 16.15 -3.77
N ALA A 187 12.97 15.86 -2.48
CA ALA A 187 13.95 16.16 -1.44
C ALA A 187 15.10 15.15 -1.51
N THR A 188 16.32 15.67 -1.53
CA THR A 188 17.52 14.84 -1.51
C THR A 188 17.66 14.17 -0.15
N PRO A 189 17.65 12.82 -0.07
CA PRO A 189 17.88 12.11 1.18
C PRO A 189 19.27 12.44 1.77
N SER A 190 19.42 12.26 3.08
CA SER A 190 20.68 12.42 3.80
C SER A 190 21.02 11.15 4.58
N VAL A 191 22.31 10.90 4.77
CA VAL A 191 22.81 9.70 5.48
C VAL A 191 23.09 10.04 6.94
N LYS A 192 22.46 9.31 7.86
CA LYS A 192 22.74 9.31 9.30
C LYS A 192 24.03 8.52 9.53
N LYS A 193 25.16 9.21 9.57
CA LYS A 193 26.51 8.61 9.75
C LYS A 193 26.55 7.53 10.84
N LYS A 194 25.90 7.76 12.00
CA LYS A 194 25.86 6.84 13.14
C LYS A 194 25.18 5.47 12.88
N LYS A 195 24.33 5.37 11.86
CA LYS A 195 23.61 4.14 11.50
C LYS A 195 24.18 3.45 10.25
N CYS A 196 25.05 4.14 9.51
CA CYS A 196 25.62 3.60 8.28
C CYS A 196 26.62 2.48 8.61
N THR A 197 26.42 1.31 8.01
CA THR A 197 27.29 0.14 8.20
C THR A 197 28.31 -0.05 7.08
N ALA A 198 28.49 0.96 6.22
CA ALA A 198 29.35 0.90 5.03
C ALA A 198 29.05 -0.24 4.03
N CYS A 199 27.87 -0.88 4.09
CA CYS A 199 27.54 -2.04 3.26
C CYS A 199 27.43 -1.78 1.75
N ALA A 200 27.54 -0.52 1.32
CA ALA A 200 27.48 -0.06 -0.08
C ALA A 200 26.21 -0.44 -0.88
N ALA A 201 25.16 -0.98 -0.25
CA ALA A 201 23.92 -1.32 -0.93
C ALA A 201 23.31 -0.11 -1.66
N CYS A 202 23.25 1.05 -0.99
CA CYS A 202 22.72 2.28 -1.59
C CYS A 202 23.52 2.76 -2.81
N VAL A 203 24.84 2.54 -2.85
CA VAL A 203 25.70 2.89 -3.99
C VAL A 203 25.31 2.06 -5.21
N LYS A 204 25.22 0.74 -5.03
CA LYS A 204 24.85 -0.21 -6.11
C LYS A 204 23.50 0.11 -6.74
N TRP A 205 22.54 0.54 -5.93
CA TRP A 205 21.16 0.79 -6.35
C TRP A 205 20.90 2.24 -6.77
N CYS A 206 21.90 3.13 -6.78
CA CYS A 206 21.67 4.50 -7.23
C CYS A 206 21.62 4.56 -8.77
N PRO A 207 20.48 4.91 -9.39
CA PRO A 207 20.31 4.83 -10.85
C PRO A 207 21.08 5.94 -11.59
N VAL A 208 21.52 6.96 -10.87
CA VAL A 208 22.27 8.11 -11.38
C VAL A 208 23.66 8.22 -10.75
N GLN A 209 24.12 7.19 -10.04
CA GLN A 209 25.44 7.12 -9.41
C GLN A 209 25.78 8.32 -8.48
N ALA A 210 24.76 8.91 -7.85
CA ALA A 210 24.91 10.06 -6.96
C ALA A 210 25.46 9.70 -5.56
N ILE A 211 25.86 8.47 -5.29
CA ILE A 211 26.25 8.01 -3.95
C ILE A 211 27.63 7.39 -4.01
N THR A 212 28.54 7.86 -3.16
CA THR A 212 29.91 7.36 -3.01
C THR A 212 30.19 6.97 -1.56
N MET A 213 31.25 6.18 -1.34
CA MET A 213 31.74 5.86 0.00
C MET A 213 32.92 6.76 0.33
N VAL A 214 32.80 7.55 1.40
CA VAL A 214 33.85 8.44 1.91
C VAL A 214 34.04 8.13 3.39
N GLU A 215 35.26 7.80 3.80
CA GLU A 215 35.59 7.47 5.20
C GLU A 215 34.67 6.39 5.80
N ASN A 216 34.39 5.33 5.03
CA ASN A 216 33.45 4.25 5.41
C ASN A 216 32.00 4.70 5.66
N VAL A 217 31.59 5.87 5.16
CA VAL A 217 30.20 6.34 5.23
C VAL A 217 29.68 6.68 3.84
N ALA A 218 28.44 6.30 3.55
CA ALA A 218 27.79 6.68 2.29
C ALA A 218 27.54 8.20 2.27
N GLN A 219 27.91 8.85 1.17
CA GLN A 219 27.69 10.27 0.93
C GLN A 219 26.90 10.46 -0.35
N ILE A 220 25.88 11.32 -0.30
CA ILE A 220 24.99 11.61 -1.42
C ILE A 220 25.40 12.95 -2.02
N ASP A 221 25.80 12.95 -3.28
CA ASP A 221 25.97 14.16 -4.08
C ASP A 221 24.58 14.74 -4.39
N LYS A 222 24.30 15.91 -3.81
CA LYS A 222 23.00 16.55 -3.94
C LYS A 222 22.75 17.16 -5.32
N VAL A 223 23.80 17.44 -6.08
CA VAL A 223 23.69 18.00 -7.44
C VAL A 223 23.27 16.92 -8.41
N ILE A 224 23.80 15.70 -8.26
CA ILE A 224 23.48 14.56 -9.12
C ILE A 224 22.19 13.86 -8.67
N CYS A 225 21.87 13.91 -7.38
CA CYS A 225 20.73 13.17 -6.83
C CYS A 225 19.38 13.71 -7.35
N ILE A 226 18.66 12.87 -8.08
CA ILE A 226 17.31 13.14 -8.58
C ILE A 226 16.19 12.95 -7.54
N GLY A 227 16.51 12.80 -6.24
CA GLY A 227 15.52 12.62 -5.18
C GLY A 227 14.68 11.34 -5.29
N CYS A 228 15.14 10.32 -6.02
CA CYS A 228 14.34 9.11 -6.26
C CYS A 228 14.18 8.20 -5.03
N GLY A 229 15.06 8.37 -4.04
CA GLY A 229 15.09 7.62 -2.78
C GLY A 229 15.20 6.10 -2.87
N GLN A 230 15.70 5.54 -3.97
CA GLN A 230 16.04 4.10 -4.05
C GLN A 230 17.06 3.70 -2.97
N CYS A 231 17.98 4.59 -2.61
CA CYS A 231 18.89 4.38 -1.49
C CYS A 231 18.16 4.13 -0.15
N LEU A 232 16.98 4.72 0.05
CA LEU A 232 16.16 4.52 1.24
C LEU A 232 15.44 3.17 1.22
N THR A 233 15.12 2.62 0.04
CA THR A 233 14.40 1.34 -0.07
C THR A 233 15.33 0.15 0.21
N VAL A 234 16.61 0.29 -0.10
CA VAL A 234 17.61 -0.78 0.07
C VAL A 234 18.38 -0.71 1.38
N CYS A 235 18.29 0.41 2.10
CA CYS A 235 18.96 0.60 3.38
C CYS A 235 18.25 -0.20 4.48
N ARG A 236 18.89 -1.28 4.97
CA ARG A 236 18.36 -2.14 6.04
C ARG A 236 18.60 -1.62 7.46
N PHE A 237 19.31 -0.51 7.59
CA PHE A 237 19.79 0.00 8.89
C PHE A 237 19.14 1.34 9.28
N ASP A 238 18.18 1.82 8.48
CA ASP A 238 17.58 3.16 8.63
C ASP A 238 18.65 4.28 8.73
N ALA A 239 19.76 4.06 8.03
CA ALA A 239 20.86 4.99 7.86
C ALA A 239 20.53 6.07 6.84
#